data_AF-A0A443QK92-F1
#
_entry.id   AF-A0A443QK92-F1
#
_cell.length_a   1.000
_cell.length_b   1.000
_cell.length_c   1.000
_cell.angle_alpha   90.00
_cell.angle_beta   90.00
_cell.angle_gamma   90.00
#
_symmetry.space_group_name_H-M   'P 1'
#
loop_
_entity.id
_entity.type
_entity.pdbx_description
1 polymer ?
#
loop_
_entity_poly.entity_id
_entity_poly.type
_entity_poly.pdbx_seq_one_letter_code
_entity_poly.pdbx_strand_id
1 'polypeptide(L)'
;MKLFLVFAIVFIVQLAIVFSVDPELTDPCTRPNEVFSNSGSACNACPWVKNPQHPCIRVGIIGCTCKPGFVRRTESLESECIPRSSC
;
A
#
# COMPACT_ATOMS: atom_id res chain seq x y z
N MET A 1 46.30 -5.22 -23.20
CA MET A 1 45.29 -4.19 -23.55
C MET A 1 43.88 -4.78 -23.71
N LYS A 2 43.68 -5.83 -24.51
CA LYS A 2 42.37 -6.52 -24.67
C LYS A 2 41.75 -7.01 -23.36
N LEU A 3 42.56 -7.58 -22.45
CA LEU A 3 42.08 -8.10 -21.17
C LEU A 3 41.55 -7.01 -20.21
N PHE A 4 42.19 -5.83 -20.19
CA PHE A 4 41.73 -4.69 -19.38
C PHE A 4 40.39 -4.13 -19.87
N LEU A 5 40.17 -4.10 -21.19
CA LEU A 5 38.89 -3.68 -21.76
C LEU A 5 37.76 -4.65 -21.38
N VAL A 6 38.03 -5.96 -21.34
CA VAL A 6 37.05 -6.96 -20.89
C VAL A 6 36.69 -6.75 -19.41
N PHE A 7 37.69 -6.55 -18.54
CA PHE A 7 37.42 -6.27 -17.13
C PHE A 7 36.65 -4.96 -16.90
N ALA A 8 36.97 -3.90 -17.65
CA ALA A 8 36.25 -2.64 -17.59
C ALA A 8 34.79 -2.79 -18.02
N ILE A 9 34.51 -3.53 -19.09
CA ILE A 9 33.14 -3.79 -19.56
C ILE A 9 32.36 -4.61 -18.52
N VAL A 10 32.97 -5.66 -17.97
CA VAL A 10 32.33 -6.48 -16.91
C VAL A 10 32.02 -5.61 -15.69
N PHE A 11 32.94 -4.76 -15.26
CA PHE A 11 32.74 -3.87 -14.11
C PHE A 11 31.61 -2.85 -14.35
N ILE A 12 31.54 -2.27 -15.55
CA ILE A 12 30.47 -1.33 -15.94
C ILE A 12 29.10 -2.03 -15.95
N VAL A 13 29.04 -3.26 -16.48
CA VAL A 13 27.80 -4.06 -16.48
C VAL A 13 27.36 -4.39 -15.05
N GLN A 14 28.28 -4.78 -14.18
CA GLN A 14 27.98 -5.07 -12.78
C GLN A 14 27.48 -3.83 -12.03
N LEU A 15 28.10 -2.66 -12.25
CA LEU A 15 27.62 -1.40 -11.68
C LEU A 15 26.21 -1.05 -12.18
N ALA A 16 25.95 -1.19 -13.49
CA ALA A 16 24.64 -0.90 -14.06
C ALA A 16 23.51 -1.76 -13.47
N ILE A 17 23.77 -3.03 -13.16
CA ILE A 17 22.79 -3.94 -12.52
C ILE A 17 22.49 -3.50 -11.09
N VAL A 18 23.49 -3.05 -10.32
CA VAL A 18 23.30 -2.57 -8.95
C VAL A 18 22.47 -1.29 -8.90
N PHE A 19 22.63 -0.39 -9.87
CA PHE A 19 21.91 0.89 -9.90
C PHE A 19 20.51 0.83 -10.54
N SER A 20 20.11 -0.29 -11.13
CA SER A 20 18.77 -0.44 -11.75
C SER A 20 17.76 -1.17 -10.87
N VAL A 21 18.13 -1.53 -9.63
CA VAL A 21 17.17 -1.96 -8.61
C VAL A 21 16.56 -0.72 -7.99
N ASP A 22 15.55 -0.15 -8.65
CA ASP A 22 14.61 0.70 -7.95
C ASP A 22 13.97 -0.15 -6.83
N PRO A 23 14.07 0.23 -5.56
CA PRO A 23 13.18 -0.30 -4.56
C PRO A 23 11.82 0.32 -4.86
N GLU A 24 11.12 -0.24 -5.85
CA GLU A 24 9.69 -0.09 -5.90
C GLU A 24 9.22 -0.72 -4.59
N LEU A 25 9.00 0.15 -3.60
CA LEU A 25 8.23 -0.14 -2.40
C LEU A 25 6.84 -0.50 -2.93
N THR A 26 6.74 -1.74 -3.41
CA THR A 26 5.53 -2.33 -3.95
C THR A 26 4.60 -2.34 -2.76
N ASP A 27 3.70 -1.35 -2.74
CA ASP A 27 2.60 -1.34 -1.79
C ASP A 27 1.93 -2.71 -1.94
N PRO A 28 1.95 -3.58 -0.92
CA PRO A 28 1.37 -4.90 -1.03
C PRO A 28 -0.14 -4.83 -1.33
N CYS A 29 -0.73 -3.64 -1.24
CA CYS A 29 -2.11 -3.35 -1.56
C CYS A 29 -2.28 -3.01 -3.04
N THR A 30 -2.86 -3.96 -3.78
CA THR A 30 -3.09 -3.83 -5.22
C THR A 30 -4.43 -3.17 -5.58
N ARG A 31 -5.34 -2.97 -4.61
CA ARG A 31 -6.66 -2.39 -4.88
C ARG A 31 -6.61 -0.85 -4.85
N PRO A 32 -7.46 -0.17 -5.63
CA PRO A 32 -7.52 1.29 -5.64
C PRO A 32 -7.81 1.87 -4.25
N ASN A 33 -7.11 2.97 -3.94
CA ASN A 33 -7.26 3.74 -2.70
C ASN A 33 -6.94 2.95 -1.42
N GLU A 34 -6.18 1.86 -1.53
CA GLU A 34 -5.59 1.18 -0.38
C GLU A 34 -4.15 1.64 -0.13
N VAL A 35 -3.71 1.46 1.10
CA VAL A 35 -2.33 1.60 1.55
C VAL A 35 -2.06 0.62 2.68
N PHE A 36 -0.88 0.00 2.66
CA PHE A 36 -0.45 -0.85 3.77
C PHE A 36 -0.30 -0.03 5.05
N SER A 37 -0.92 -0.52 6.13
CA SER A 37 -0.85 0.10 7.44
C SER A 37 -0.68 -0.98 8.51
N ASN A 38 0.07 -0.65 9.56
CA ASN A 38 0.20 -1.48 10.75
C ASN A 38 -0.83 -1.12 11.84
N SER A 39 -1.65 -0.11 11.61
CA SER A 39 -2.55 0.46 12.63
C SER A 39 -3.87 0.95 12.03
N GLY A 40 -4.40 0.23 11.02
CA GLY A 40 -5.68 0.53 10.41
C GLY A 40 -6.85 0.45 11.39
N SER A 41 -7.86 1.31 11.25
CA SER A 41 -9.08 1.17 12.03
C SER A 41 -10.11 0.31 11.29
N ALA A 42 -10.59 -0.76 11.93
CA ALA A 42 -11.73 -1.56 11.44
C ALA A 42 -12.99 -0.71 11.22
N CYS A 43 -13.16 0.33 12.04
CA CYS A 43 -14.31 1.22 12.01
C CYS A 43 -14.25 2.26 10.89
N ASN A 44 -13.18 2.30 10.10
CA ASN A 44 -13.06 3.26 8.99
C ASN A 44 -13.88 2.80 7.76
N ALA A 45 -15.19 2.67 7.95
CA ALA A 45 -16.15 2.21 6.95
C ALA A 45 -17.49 2.95 7.04
N CYS A 46 -18.28 2.95 5.95
CA CYS A 46 -19.52 3.70 5.85
C CYS A 46 -20.56 3.46 6.97
N PRO A 47 -20.75 2.25 7.52
CA PRO A 47 -21.68 2.04 8.63
C PRO A 47 -21.41 2.96 9.83
N TRP A 48 -20.14 3.19 10.18
CA TRP A 48 -19.73 4.10 11.27
C TRP A 48 -19.63 5.57 10.83
N VAL A 49 -19.52 5.84 9.54
CA VAL A 49 -19.68 7.21 9.01
C VAL A 49 -21.14 7.66 9.14
N LYS A 50 -22.08 6.78 8.77
CA LYS A 50 -23.53 7.06 8.79
C LYS A 50 -24.10 7.06 10.19
N ASN A 51 -23.64 6.14 11.04
CA ASN A 51 -24.05 6.05 12.43
C ASN A 51 -22.82 5.96 13.35
N PRO A 52 -22.28 7.10 13.83
CA PRO A 52 -21.12 7.12 14.72
C PRO A 52 -21.35 6.44 16.08
N GLN A 53 -22.61 6.19 16.46
CA GLN A 53 -22.97 5.47 17.70
C GLN A 53 -22.99 3.96 17.51
N HIS A 54 -22.88 3.48 16.26
CA HIS A 54 -22.81 2.05 15.96
C HIS A 54 -21.61 1.43 16.69
N PRO A 55 -21.81 0.39 17.52
CA PRO A 55 -20.71 -0.24 18.23
C PRO A 55 -19.60 -0.65 17.27
N CYS A 56 -18.37 -0.32 17.62
CA CYS A 56 -17.20 -0.78 16.89
C CYS A 56 -16.20 -1.40 17.84
N ILE A 57 -15.71 -2.58 17.47
CA ILE A 57 -14.60 -3.19 18.18
C ILE A 57 -13.32 -2.41 17.84
N ARG A 58 -12.65 -1.89 18.88
CA ARG A 58 -11.41 -1.10 18.73
C ARG A 58 -10.23 -2.04 18.49
N VAL A 59 -10.18 -2.64 17.31
CA VAL A 59 -9.07 -3.49 16.87
C VAL A 59 -8.30 -2.78 15.76
N GLY A 60 -6.98 -2.72 15.94
CA GLY A 60 -6.06 -2.27 14.91
C GLY A 60 -5.85 -3.36 13.87
N ILE A 61 -5.93 -3.01 12.59
CA ILE A 61 -5.75 -3.92 11.46
C ILE A 61 -4.35 -3.69 10.89
N ILE A 62 -3.56 -4.76 10.84
CA ILE A 62 -2.31 -4.79 10.09
C ILE A 62 -2.64 -5.35 8.70
N GLY A 63 -2.45 -4.54 7.66
CA GLY A 63 -2.77 -4.90 6.29
C GLY A 63 -3.22 -3.71 5.46
N CYS A 64 -4.00 -4.00 4.41
CA CYS A 64 -4.47 -2.99 3.47
C CYS A 64 -5.67 -2.21 3.99
N THR A 65 -5.49 -0.89 4.11
CA THR A 65 -6.45 0.05 4.66
C THR A 65 -6.74 1.16 3.67
N CYS A 66 -7.87 1.85 3.80
CA CYS A 66 -8.18 2.95 2.90
C CYS A 66 -7.25 4.16 3.15
N LYS A 67 -6.77 4.79 2.06
CA LYS A 67 -6.02 6.04 2.09
C LYS A 67 -6.80 7.15 2.83
N PRO A 68 -6.12 8.19 3.36
CA PRO A 68 -6.80 9.34 3.95
C PRO A 68 -7.87 9.92 3.00
N GLY A 69 -9.08 10.17 3.53
CA GLY A 69 -10.23 10.63 2.74
C GLY A 69 -11.12 9.51 2.17
N PHE A 70 -10.68 8.24 2.25
CA PHE A 70 -11.43 7.08 1.81
C PHE A 70 -11.83 6.18 2.99
N VAL A 71 -12.93 5.44 2.81
CA VAL A 71 -13.45 4.48 3.79
C VAL A 71 -13.98 3.24 3.09
N ARG A 72 -14.02 2.10 3.80
CA ARG A 72 -14.61 0.87 3.26
C ARG A 72 -16.11 1.07 3.03
N ARG A 73 -16.64 0.60 1.89
CA ARG A 73 -18.08 0.68 1.61
C ARG A 73 -18.92 -0.04 2.66
N THR A 74 -18.44 -1.19 3.16
CA THR A 74 -19.12 -2.01 4.16
C THR A 74 -18.18 -2.33 5.33
N GLU A 75 -18.66 -3.05 6.35
CA GLU A 75 -17.82 -3.52 7.46
C GLU A 75 -16.75 -4.53 7.02
N SER A 76 -16.83 -5.07 5.80
CA SER A 76 -15.87 -6.02 5.26
C SER A 76 -14.59 -5.32 4.80
N LEU A 77 -13.45 -5.88 5.22
CA LEU A 77 -12.12 -5.53 4.71
C LEU A 77 -11.96 -5.76 3.21
N GLU A 78 -12.81 -6.60 2.61
CA GLU A 78 -12.76 -6.89 1.18
C GLU A 78 -13.51 -5.86 0.32
N SER A 79 -14.36 -5.02 0.94
CA SER A 79 -15.14 -4.01 0.21
C SER A 79 -14.27 -2.88 -0.32
N GLU A 80 -14.64 -2.25 -1.42
CA GLU A 80 -13.81 -1.18 -1.99
C GLU A 80 -13.70 0.06 -1.08
N CYS A 81 -12.60 0.78 -1.23
CA CYS A 81 -12.38 2.08 -0.61
C CYS A 81 -13.03 3.17 -1.47
N ILE A 82 -14.09 3.80 -0.96
CA ILE A 82 -14.80 4.91 -1.60
C ILE A 82 -14.54 6.24 -0.88
N PRO A 83 -14.71 7.39 -1.55
CA PRO A 83 -14.62 8.69 -0.87
C PRO A 83 -15.56 8.73 0.33
N ARG A 84 -15.10 9.27 1.46
CA ARG A 84 -15.90 9.35 2.69
C ARG A 84 -17.24 10.10 2.49
N SER A 85 -17.26 11.07 1.57
CA SER A 85 -18.46 11.84 1.18
C SER A 85 -19.46 11.04 0.34
N SER A 86 -19.11 9.84 -0.10
CA SER A 86 -19.95 8.93 -0.89
C SER A 86 -20.54 7.79 -0.06
N CYS A 87 -20.33 7.83 1.27
CA CYS A 87 -21.24 7.19 2.19
C CYS A 87 -22.56 7.99 2.20
#